data_AF-A0A5E6NDF5-F1
#
_entry.id   AF-A0A5E6NDF5-F1
#
_cell.length_a   1.000
_cell.length_b   1.000
_cell.length_c   1.000
_cell.angle_alpha   90.00
_cell.angle_beta   90.00
_cell.angle_gamma   90.00
#
_symmetry.space_group_name_H-M   'P 1'
#
loop_
_entity.id
_entity.type
_entity.pdbx_description
1 polymer ?
#
loop_
_entity_poly.entity_id
_entity_poly.type
_entity_poly.pdbx_seq_one_letter_code
_entity_poly.pdbx_strand_id
1 'polypeptide(L)' 'MHSTWEEINSFQSMSEYKRFVIYIEKQVEKQYAVEIEVCQNYKKNEIYGGRWFKDLEAKEIWRLVEPDFPFRGHWGESR' A
#
# COMPACT_ATOMS: atom_id res chain seq x y z
N MET A 1 -15.88 10.79 -6.88
CA MET A 1 -14.89 9.91 -7.52
C MET A 1 -14.84 8.66 -6.66
N HIS A 2 -15.00 7.47 -7.25
CA HIS A 2 -14.90 6.21 -6.53
C HIS A 2 -13.44 5.77 -6.55
N SER A 3 -12.91 5.36 -5.41
CA SER A 3 -11.60 4.71 -5.38
C SER A 3 -11.67 3.41 -6.18
N THR A 4 -10.72 3.21 -7.07
CA THR A 4 -10.58 2.00 -7.88
C THR A 4 -9.90 0.87 -7.12
N TRP A 5 -9.36 1.13 -5.93
CA TRP A 5 -8.54 0.19 -5.17
C TRP A 5 -9.34 -0.37 -3.99
N GLU A 6 -9.17 -1.67 -3.72
CA GLU A 6 -9.84 -2.37 -2.63
C GLU A 6 -8.87 -2.57 -1.46
N GLU A 7 -9.30 -2.28 -0.23
CA GLU A 7 -8.48 -2.47 0.96
C GLU A 7 -8.21 -3.95 1.26
N ILE A 8 -6.98 -4.24 1.68
CA ILE A 8 -6.58 -5.54 2.20
C ILE A 8 -6.12 -5.35 3.64
N ASN A 9 -6.99 -5.71 4.59
CA ASN A 9 -6.69 -5.60 6.02
C ASN A 9 -5.69 -6.65 6.52
N SER A 10 -5.55 -7.78 5.82
CA SER A 10 -4.62 -8.85 6.15
C SER A 10 -4.43 -9.81 4.98
N PHE A 11 -3.19 -10.06 4.58
CA PHE A 11 -2.88 -11.12 3.62
C PHE A 11 -3.00 -12.50 4.29
N GLN A 12 -3.61 -13.45 3.60
CA GLN A 12 -3.77 -14.85 4.03
C GLN A 12 -2.45 -15.62 3.97
N SER A 13 -1.50 -15.18 3.14
CA SER A 13 -0.19 -15.82 3.01
C SER A 13 0.87 -14.87 2.45
N MET A 14 2.14 -15.21 2.67
CA MET A 14 3.25 -14.52 2.03
C MET A 14 3.21 -14.59 0.49
N SER A 15 2.66 -15.67 -0.06
CA SER A 15 2.47 -15.82 -1.50
C SER A 15 1.42 -14.84 -2.06
N GLU A 16 0.38 -14.53 -1.29
CA GLU A 16 -0.61 -13.52 -1.68
C GLU A 16 -0.01 -12.12 -1.66
N TYR A 17 0.72 -11.77 -0.60
CA TYR A 17 1.47 -10.51 -0.53
C TYR A 17 2.39 -10.33 -1.74
N LYS A 18 3.19 -11.34 -2.08
CA LYS A 18 4.09 -11.29 -3.25
C LYS A 18 3.35 -11.08 -4.57
N ARG A 19 2.19 -11.72 -4.76
CA ARG A 19 1.35 -11.48 -5.95
C ARG A 19 0.80 -10.06 -5.98
N PHE A 20 0.44 -9.52 -4.81
CA PHE A 20 -0.05 -8.16 -4.69
C PHE A 20 1.05 -7.12 -4.99
N VAL A 21 2.28 -7.36 -4.54
CA VAL A 21 3.45 -6.55 -4.90
C VAL A 21 3.62 -6.47 -6.42
N ILE A 22 3.59 -7.61 -7.10
CA ILE A 22 3.67 -7.65 -8.59
C ILE A 22 2.49 -6.91 -9.22
N TYR A 23 1.29 -7.02 -8.64
CA TYR A 23 0.11 -6.31 -9.13
C TYR A 23 0.27 -4.79 -9.04
N ILE A 24 0.72 -4.24 -7.90
CA ILE A 24 0.86 -2.80 -7.72
C ILE A 24 2.00 -2.24 -8.56
N GLU A 25 3.10 -2.99 -8.71
CA GLU A 25 4.21 -2.61 -9.60
C GLU A 25 3.74 -2.47 -11.05
N LYS A 26 2.85 -3.37 -11.51
CA LYS A 26 2.22 -3.23 -12.83
C LYS A 26 1.29 -2.02 -12.94
N GLN A 27 0.66 -1.57 -11.85
CA GLN A 27 -0.12 -0.33 -11.87
C GLN A 27 0.78 0.90 -11.99
N VAL A 28 1.96 0.85 -11.35
CA VAL A 28 2.99 1.89 -11.48
C VAL A 28 3.56 1.92 -12.90
N GLU A 29 3.92 0.76 -13.48
CA GLU A 29 4.39 0.64 -14.87
C GLU A 29 3.38 1.21 -15.88
N LYS A 30 2.09 1.00 -15.63
CA LYS A 30 0.98 1.50 -16.47
C LYS A 30 0.61 2.96 -16.19
N GLN A 31 1.28 3.62 -15.26
CA GLN A 31 0.99 5.00 -14.86
C GLN A 31 -0.43 5.21 -14.31
N TYR A 32 -0.98 4.20 -13.63
CA TYR A 32 -2.18 4.37 -12.79
C TYR A 32 -1.81 4.85 -11.38
N ALA A 33 -0.64 4.43 -10.90
CA ALA A 33 -0.08 4.82 -9.61
C ALA A 33 1.34 5.36 -9.79
N VAL A 34 1.82 6.08 -8.78
CA VAL A 34 3.25 6.38 -8.62
C VAL A 34 3.68 6.05 -7.20
N GLU A 35 4.81 5.36 -7.06
CA GLU A 35 5.42 5.16 -5.75
C GLU A 35 6.02 6.50 -5.27
N ILE A 36 5.71 6.89 -4.04
CA ILE A 36 6.15 8.15 -3.44
C ILE A 36 6.96 7.91 -2.18
N GLU A 37 7.94 8.77 -1.94
CA GLU A 37 8.56 8.88 -0.62
C GLU A 37 7.64 9.70 0.30
N VAL A 38 7.45 9.25 1.54
CA VAL A 38 6.71 10.03 2.55
C VAL A 38 7.68 10.80 3.45
N CYS A 39 7.51 12.11 3.53
CA CYS A 39 8.11 12.96 4.55
C CYS A 39 7.54 12.59 5.93
N GLN A 40 8.36 11.94 6.75
CA GLN A 40 7.92 11.28 7.97
C GLN A 40 7.68 12.28 9.11
N ASN A 41 6.43 12.39 9.56
CA ASN A 41 6.09 12.91 10.89
C ASN A 41 5.32 11.82 11.65
N TYR A 42 5.99 10.70 11.92
CA TYR A 42 5.39 9.57 12.60
C TYR A 42 5.10 9.87 14.07
N LYS A 43 3.95 9.41 14.57
CA LYS A 43 3.60 9.44 16.00
C LYS A 43 4.06 8.15 16.68
N LYS A 44 4.26 8.24 18.00
CA LYS A 44 4.57 7.10 18.85
C LYS A 44 3.44 6.05 18.74
N ASN A 45 3.79 4.81 18.40
CA ASN A 45 2.91 3.64 18.18
C ASN A 45 2.28 3.50 16.78
N GLU A 46 2.69 4.27 15.78
CA GLU A 46 2.29 4.01 14.40
C GLU A 46 3.09 2.87 13.78
N ILE A 47 2.46 2.09 12.89
CA ILE A 47 3.15 1.07 12.10
C ILE A 47 4.16 1.80 11.20
N TYR A 48 5.45 1.57 11.47
CA TYR A 48 6.55 2.18 10.76
C TYR A 48 6.80 1.48 9.41
N GLY A 49 7.24 2.26 8.42
CA GLY A 49 7.64 1.72 7.12
C GLY A 49 6.47 1.36 6.21
N GLY A 50 6.78 0.55 5.19
CA GLY A 50 5.91 0.27 4.07
C GLY A 50 6.35 0.99 2.79
N ARG A 51 5.59 0.77 1.72
CA ARG A 51 5.71 1.45 0.44
C ARG A 51 4.46 2.30 0.24
N TRP A 52 4.60 3.51 -0.27
CA TRP A 52 3.49 4.42 -0.48
C TRP A 52 3.25 4.66 -1.94
N PHE A 53 1.99 4.68 -2.33
CA PHE A 53 1.56 4.81 -3.70
C PHE A 53 0.51 5.88 -3.78
N LYS A 54 0.69 6.84 -4.66
CA LYS A 54 -0.33 7.82 -4.98
C LYS A 54 -1.08 7.35 -6.22
N ASP A 55 -2.39 7.17 -6.07
CA ASP A 55 -3.27 6.96 -7.21
C ASP A 55 -3.35 8.24 -8.04
N LEU A 56 -3.18 8.12 -9.36
CA LEU A 56 -3.13 9.30 -10.24
C LEU A 56 -4.52 9.80 -10.65
N GLU A 57 -5.58 9.02 -10.46
CA GLU A 57 -6.96 9.38 -10.81
C GLU A 57 -7.69 10.02 -9.61
N ALA A 58 -7.91 9.25 -8.55
CA ALA A 58 -8.56 9.64 -7.30
C ALA A 58 -7.69 10.55 -6.42
N LYS A 59 -6.37 10.61 -6.69
CA LYS A 59 -5.38 11.39 -5.90
C LYS A 59 -5.20 10.91 -4.46
N GLU A 60 -5.72 9.74 -4.13
CA GLU A 60 -5.57 9.08 -2.84
C GLU A 60 -4.15 8.56 -2.66
N ILE A 61 -3.68 8.53 -1.41
CA ILE A 61 -2.42 7.89 -1.06
C ILE A 61 -2.76 6.58 -0.38
N TRP A 62 -2.08 5.52 -0.78
CA TRP A 62 -2.22 4.19 -0.20
C TRP A 62 -0.89 3.69 0.28
N ARG A 63 -0.94 2.84 1.30
CA ARG A 63 0.24 2.26 1.92
C ARG A 63 0.16 0.75 1.88
N LEU A 64 1.22 0.15 1.34
CA LEU A 64 1.48 -1.28 1.43
C LEU A 64 2.44 -1.53 2.59
N VAL A 65 2.00 -2.28 3.59
CA VAL A 65 2.82 -2.74 4.70
C VAL A 65 3.07 -4.24 4.54
N GLU A 66 4.34 -4.64 4.58
CA GLU A 66 4.75 -6.04 4.51
C GLU A 66 4.27 -6.84 5.73
N PRO A 67 3.90 -8.13 5.59
CA PRO A 67 3.63 -8.99 6.73
C PRO A 67 4.88 -9.21 7.60
N ASP A 68 4.74 -9.00 8.91
CA ASP A 68 5.76 -9.26 9.93
C ASP A 68 5.10 -9.96 11.12
N PHE A 69 5.28 -11.28 11.22
CA PHE A 69 4.47 -12.13 12.09
C PHE A 69 4.42 -11.61 13.55
N PRO A 70 3.24 -11.50 14.19
CA PRO A 70 1.93 -12.00 13.76
C PRO A 70 1.13 -11.06 12.85
N PHE A 71 1.66 -9.88 12.52
CA PHE A 71 1.03 -8.94 11.61
C PHE A 71 1.03 -9.49 10.18
N ARG A 72 -0.13 -9.46 9.54
CA ARG A 72 -0.36 -10.11 8.22
C ARG A 72 -0.24 -9.15 7.05
N GLY A 73 0.40 -8.00 7.24
CA GLY A 73 0.51 -6.96 6.23
C GLY A 73 -0.79 -6.19 6.04
N HIS A 74 -0.74 -5.11 5.27
CA HIS A 74 -1.88 -4.26 5.02
C HIS A 74 -1.73 -3.52 3.69
N TRP A 75 -2.85 -3.30 3.01
CA TRP A 75 -3.01 -2.36 1.91
C TRP A 75 -4.24 -1.50 2.17
N GLY A 76 -4.07 -0.19 2.27
CA GLY A 76 -5.18 0.72 2.55
C GLY A 76 -4.82 2.18 2.37
N GLU A 77 -5.85 3.01 2.33
CA GLU A 77 -5.71 4.46 2.22
C GLU A 77 -4.93 5.01 3.43
N SER A 78 -3.97 5.86 3.16
CA SER A 78 -3.19 6.60 4.16
C SER A 78 -3.46 8.08 3.98
N ARG A 79 -3.99 8.70 5.03
CA ARG A 79 -4.33 10.12 5.09
C ARG A 79 -3.17 10.97 5.57
#